data_AF-R9BU38-F1
#
_entry.id   AF-R9BU38-F1
#
_cell.length_a   1.000
_cell.length_b   1.000
_cell.length_c   1.000
_cell.angle_alpha   90.00
_cell.angle_beta   90.00
_cell.angle_gamma   90.00
#
_symmetry.space_group_name_H-M   'P 1'
#
loop_
_entity.id
_entity.type
_entity.pdbx_description
1 polymer ?
#
loop_
_entity_poly.entity_id
_entity_poly.type
_entity_poly.pdbx_seq_one_letter_code
_entity_poly.pdbx_strand_id
1 'polypeptide(L)'
;MNRNLLLDIHTHTLVSGHAYGTIREMAFAAKEKGIELLGISEHAPGIPGTCDPFYYLNLGVVPRKIYGVEIIHGCEINVLNDGRLSLEQKYIDRLDYAIVGIHRQCYENAGVVKNTENLISCMKHEKVFFVSHPDDDNTPLDYQKLVIAAKEYNVALEVNNSSLLKKNQRLNCVDNYKKMLNLCNQYGVHIIINSDAHDPSCVGDFSEADKLLNEVGFDNELILNTSIDKFKKFIHY
;
A
#
# COMPACT_ATOMS: atom_id res chain seq x y z
N MET A 1 2.19 -11.84 -20.39
CA MET A 1 2.24 -10.48 -21.00
C MET A 1 2.80 -9.57 -19.94
N ASN A 2 3.82 -8.75 -20.21
CA ASN A 2 4.29 -7.79 -19.21
C ASN A 2 3.33 -6.60 -19.21
N ARG A 3 2.62 -6.39 -18.10
CA ARG A 3 1.81 -5.18 -17.90
C ARG A 3 2.73 -3.96 -17.87
N ASN A 4 2.28 -2.86 -18.45
CA ASN A 4 2.96 -1.59 -18.28
C ASN A 4 2.52 -0.98 -16.94
N LEU A 5 3.36 -1.11 -15.91
CA LEU A 5 3.08 -0.65 -14.54
C LEU A 5 3.98 0.56 -14.27
N LEU A 6 3.37 1.73 -14.14
CA LEU A 6 4.05 3.03 -14.17
C LEU A 6 4.38 3.60 -12.79
N LEU A 7 3.84 3.03 -11.73
CA LEU A 7 3.94 3.56 -10.38
C LEU A 7 4.18 2.49 -9.32
N ASP A 8 4.86 2.88 -8.26
CA ASP A 8 5.09 2.11 -7.02
C ASP A 8 4.91 3.06 -5.84
N ILE A 9 3.83 2.92 -5.07
CA ILE A 9 3.45 3.92 -4.04
C ILE A 9 3.56 3.41 -2.62
N HIS A 10 3.96 2.15 -2.44
CA HIS A 10 4.27 1.60 -1.13
C HIS A 10 5.76 1.29 -1.09
N THR A 11 6.55 2.26 -0.64
CA THR A 11 8.01 2.12 -0.48
C THR A 11 8.48 2.86 0.77
N HIS A 12 9.57 2.36 1.36
CA HIS A 12 10.09 2.83 2.65
C HIS A 12 11.55 3.26 2.51
N THR A 13 11.95 4.30 3.23
CA THR A 13 13.33 4.79 3.23
C THR A 13 14.01 4.56 4.57
N LEU A 14 15.29 4.91 4.67
CA LEU A 14 16.11 4.75 5.87
C LEU A 14 15.47 5.27 7.17
N VAL A 15 14.52 6.20 7.07
CA VAL A 15 13.85 6.76 8.25
C VAL A 15 12.81 5.81 8.86
N SER A 16 12.41 4.75 8.16
CA SER A 16 11.60 3.66 8.73
C SER A 16 12.40 2.75 9.69
N GLY A 17 13.74 2.84 9.70
CA GLY A 17 14.62 2.12 10.64
C GLY A 17 14.98 0.68 10.23
N HIS A 18 14.16 0.03 9.40
CA HIS A 18 14.43 -1.30 8.79
C HIS A 18 14.38 -1.28 7.26
N ALA A 19 14.55 -0.09 6.67
CA ALA A 19 14.78 0.12 5.25
C ALA A 19 16.14 0.80 5.03
N TYR A 20 16.70 0.68 3.83
CA TYR A 20 18.13 0.93 3.59
C TYR A 20 18.42 1.87 2.40
N GLY A 21 17.41 2.56 1.87
CA GLY A 21 17.56 3.58 0.83
C GLY A 21 17.17 4.98 1.29
N THR A 22 17.83 6.01 0.78
CA THR A 22 17.37 7.40 0.85
C THR A 22 16.28 7.68 -0.19
N ILE A 23 15.48 8.74 -0.02
CA ILE A 23 14.51 9.19 -1.06
C ILE A 23 15.16 9.29 -2.45
N ARG A 24 16.41 9.76 -2.54
CA ARG A 24 17.14 9.90 -3.81
C ARG A 24 17.53 8.56 -4.40
N GLU A 25 18.00 7.62 -3.59
CA GLU A 25 18.34 6.27 -4.06
C GLU A 25 17.09 5.50 -4.51
N MET A 26 15.98 5.64 -3.78
CA MET A 26 14.68 5.07 -4.17
C MET A 26 14.21 5.67 -5.51
N ALA A 27 14.27 7.00 -5.67
CA ALA A 27 13.91 7.67 -6.92
C ALA A 27 14.83 7.29 -8.09
N PHE A 28 16.13 7.08 -7.82
CA PHE A 28 17.07 6.62 -8.84
C PHE A 28 16.74 5.19 -9.29
N ALA A 29 16.44 4.28 -8.36
CA ALA A 29 16.00 2.93 -8.69
C ALA A 29 14.68 2.92 -9.49
N ALA A 30 13.72 3.77 -9.11
CA ALA A 30 12.48 3.95 -9.85
C ALA A 30 12.75 4.35 -11.32
N LYS A 31 13.62 5.34 -11.53
CA LYS A 31 14.05 5.75 -12.88
C LYS A 31 14.63 4.58 -13.67
N GLU A 32 15.56 3.81 -13.08
CA GLU A 32 16.22 2.71 -13.77
C GLU A 32 15.25 1.58 -14.15
N LYS A 33 14.14 1.43 -13.40
CA LYS A 33 13.09 0.45 -13.71
C LYS A 33 11.94 1.02 -14.56
N GLY A 34 12.02 2.27 -15.01
CA GLY A 34 10.98 2.91 -15.80
C GLY A 34 9.71 3.26 -15.01
N ILE A 35 9.79 3.32 -13.68
CA ILE A 35 8.72 3.83 -12.83
C ILE A 35 8.70 5.36 -12.97
N GLU A 36 7.55 5.90 -13.35
CA GLU A 36 7.35 7.32 -13.62
C GLU A 36 6.86 8.07 -12.38
N LEU A 37 6.17 7.39 -11.46
CA LEU A 37 5.68 7.94 -10.19
C LEU A 37 6.04 7.02 -9.02
N LEU A 38 6.74 7.57 -8.02
CA LEU A 38 7.17 6.87 -6.82
C LEU A 38 6.52 7.49 -5.58
N GLY A 39 5.93 6.66 -4.74
CA GLY A 39 5.41 7.06 -3.44
C GLY A 39 6.35 6.67 -2.31
N ILE A 40 6.67 7.64 -1.45
CA ILE A 40 7.42 7.45 -0.21
C ILE A 40 6.40 7.37 0.93
N SER A 41 6.24 6.19 1.53
CA SER A 41 5.13 5.86 2.43
C SER A 41 5.61 5.23 3.74
N GLU A 42 6.45 5.96 4.48
CA GLU A 42 7.04 5.48 5.73
C GLU A 42 5.97 4.99 6.72
N HIS A 43 6.33 4.01 7.55
CA HIS A 43 5.45 3.53 8.62
C HIS A 43 5.09 4.64 9.63
N ALA A 44 3.83 4.68 10.06
CA ALA A 44 3.43 5.51 11.20
C ALA A 44 4.03 5.00 12.53
N PRO A 45 4.09 5.84 13.59
CA PRO A 45 4.56 5.44 14.91
C PRO A 45 3.89 4.17 15.43
N GLY A 46 4.68 3.34 16.10
CA GLY A 46 4.28 2.02 16.60
C GLY A 46 5.13 0.90 16.00
N ILE A 47 5.61 1.08 14.77
CA ILE A 47 6.63 0.21 14.18
C ILE A 47 8.01 0.53 14.80
N PRO A 48 8.73 -0.45 15.36
CA PRO A 48 10.03 -0.20 15.97
C PRO A 48 11.03 0.42 14.98
N GLY A 49 11.60 1.57 15.35
CA GLY A 49 12.64 2.25 14.56
C GLY A 49 12.12 3.26 13.54
N THR A 50 10.80 3.38 13.35
CA THR A 50 10.23 4.35 12.40
C THR A 50 10.46 5.81 12.80
N CYS A 51 10.21 6.71 11.86
CA CYS A 51 10.41 8.13 11.99
C CYS A 51 9.49 8.80 13.02
N ASP A 52 9.97 9.91 13.60
CA ASP A 52 9.13 10.81 14.38
C ASP A 52 8.08 11.48 13.47
N PRO A 53 6.81 11.62 13.87
CA PRO A 53 5.77 12.23 13.04
C PRO A 53 6.06 13.63 12.52
N PHE A 54 6.94 14.39 13.17
CA PHE A 54 7.41 15.67 12.66
C PHE A 54 8.01 15.56 11.25
N TYR A 55 8.51 14.38 10.86
CA TYR A 55 8.93 14.04 9.50
C TYR A 55 7.88 14.44 8.45
N TYR A 56 6.61 14.04 8.66
CA TYR A 56 5.53 14.28 7.71
C TYR A 56 5.18 15.76 7.54
N LEU A 57 5.45 16.60 8.56
CA LEU A 57 5.24 18.04 8.46
C LEU A 57 6.23 18.73 7.50
N ASN A 58 7.41 18.14 7.33
CA ASN A 58 8.50 18.75 6.57
C ASN A 58 8.68 18.14 5.16
N LEU A 59 7.90 17.11 4.79
CA LEU A 59 8.00 16.47 3.47
C LEU A 59 7.78 17.44 2.30
N GLY A 60 7.07 18.55 2.52
CA GLY A 60 6.86 19.60 1.50
C GLY A 60 8.14 20.27 0.98
N VAL A 61 9.29 20.10 1.64
CA VAL A 61 10.58 20.61 1.14
C VAL A 61 11.26 19.66 0.15
N VAL A 62 10.80 18.42 0.05
CA VAL A 62 11.33 17.43 -0.89
C VAL A 62 10.83 17.78 -2.30
N PRO A 63 11.72 17.83 -3.32
CA PRO A 63 11.27 18.09 -4.69
C PRO A 63 10.27 17.05 -5.18
N ARG A 64 9.16 17.51 -5.77
CA ARG A 64 8.13 16.64 -6.39
C ARG A 64 8.60 15.90 -7.64
N LYS A 65 9.80 16.20 -8.14
CA LYS A 65 10.40 15.49 -9.28
C LYS A 65 11.89 15.29 -9.02
N ILE A 66 12.34 14.04 -9.03
CA ILE A 66 13.73 13.65 -8.79
C ILE A 66 14.14 12.68 -9.90
N TYR A 67 15.24 12.98 -10.60
CA TYR A 67 15.74 12.18 -11.74
C TYR A 67 14.72 11.89 -12.85
N GLY A 68 13.69 12.73 -12.98
CA GLY A 68 12.61 12.54 -13.95
C GLY A 68 11.38 11.80 -13.41
N VAL A 69 11.48 11.18 -12.23
CA VAL A 69 10.39 10.48 -11.53
C VAL A 69 9.60 11.47 -10.67
N GLU A 70 8.28 11.42 -10.76
CA GLU A 70 7.38 12.16 -9.88
C GLU A 70 7.36 11.54 -8.49
N ILE A 71 7.46 12.38 -7.45
CA ILE A 71 7.52 11.94 -6.05
C ILE A 71 6.28 12.40 -5.31
N ILE A 72 5.56 11.44 -4.76
CA ILE A 72 4.43 11.68 -3.86
C ILE A 72 4.71 11.14 -2.46
N HIS A 73 4.05 11.72 -1.47
CA HIS A 73 4.33 11.51 -0.06
C HIS A 73 3.09 10.93 0.63
N GLY A 74 3.25 9.74 1.19
CA GLY A 74 2.23 9.08 1.97
C GLY A 74 2.76 8.53 3.28
N CYS A 75 1.95 7.69 3.90
CA CYS A 75 2.31 6.96 5.11
C CYS A 75 1.57 5.62 5.09
N GLU A 76 2.27 4.56 5.48
CA GLU A 76 1.61 3.31 5.87
C GLU A 76 1.20 3.41 7.35
N ILE A 77 -0.07 3.77 7.56
CA ILE A 77 -0.63 4.02 8.88
C ILE A 77 -1.15 2.71 9.46
N ASN A 78 -0.71 2.39 10.68
CA ASN A 78 -1.18 1.21 11.39
C ASN A 78 -2.65 1.37 11.80
N VAL A 79 -3.45 0.34 11.57
CA VAL A 79 -4.76 0.13 12.18
C VAL A 79 -4.59 -0.29 13.63
N LEU A 80 -5.37 0.28 14.54
CA LEU A 80 -5.40 -0.08 15.96
C LEU A 80 -6.59 -0.98 16.30
N ASN A 81 -6.52 -1.70 17.43
CA ASN A 81 -7.55 -2.64 17.90
C ASN A 81 -8.94 -2.03 18.13
N ASP A 82 -9.05 -0.70 18.21
CA ASP A 82 -10.30 0.04 18.32
C ASP A 82 -10.78 0.66 17.00
N GLY A 83 -10.12 0.34 15.87
CA GLY A 83 -10.47 0.84 14.55
C GLY A 83 -10.05 2.28 14.28
N ARG A 84 -9.14 2.84 15.10
CA ARG A 84 -8.52 4.14 14.85
C ARG A 84 -7.20 4.01 14.10
N LEU A 85 -6.81 5.11 13.45
CA LEU A 85 -5.49 5.30 12.84
C LEU A 85 -4.44 5.60 13.92
N SER A 86 -3.23 5.08 13.74
CA SER A 86 -2.09 5.32 14.66
C SER A 86 -1.40 6.69 14.47
N LEU A 87 -1.75 7.45 13.44
CA LEU A 87 -1.18 8.76 13.14
C LEU A 87 -2.20 9.88 13.45
N GLU A 88 -1.76 10.96 14.10
CA GLU A 88 -2.64 12.11 14.38
C GLU A 88 -3.03 12.88 13.11
N GLN A 89 -4.25 13.44 13.11
CA GLN A 89 -4.82 14.18 11.97
C GLN A 89 -3.89 15.25 11.39
N LYS A 90 -3.25 16.05 12.26
CA LYS A 90 -2.36 17.15 11.85
C LYS A 90 -1.19 16.71 10.95
N TYR A 91 -0.79 15.44 11.02
CA TYR A 91 0.23 14.85 10.16
C TYR A 91 -0.40 14.23 8.91
N ILE A 92 -1.54 13.55 9.04
CA ILE A 92 -2.30 12.99 7.91
C ILE A 92 -2.67 14.09 6.90
N ASP A 93 -3.03 15.28 7.38
CA ASP A 93 -3.39 16.44 6.55
C ASP A 93 -2.25 16.90 5.61
N ARG A 94 -1.00 16.50 5.90
CA ARG A 94 0.18 16.83 5.08
C ARG A 94 0.51 15.80 4.01
N LEU A 95 -0.17 14.65 4.04
CA LEU A 95 0.05 13.56 3.09
C LEU A 95 -0.75 13.77 1.82
N ASP A 96 -0.19 13.33 0.69
CA ASP A 96 -0.93 13.24 -0.57
C ASP A 96 -1.93 12.07 -0.49
N TYR A 97 -1.54 10.96 0.16
CA TYR A 97 -2.36 9.77 0.39
C TYR A 97 -1.94 9.01 1.66
N ALA A 98 -2.82 8.19 2.19
CA ALA A 98 -2.52 7.22 3.24
C ALA A 98 -2.84 5.79 2.79
N ILE A 99 -2.00 4.87 3.22
CA ILE A 99 -2.21 3.43 3.15
C ILE A 99 -2.51 2.97 4.57
N VAL A 100 -3.50 2.08 4.77
CA VAL A 100 -3.79 1.51 6.10
C VAL A 100 -3.51 0.02 6.11
N GLY A 101 -2.82 -0.44 7.15
CA GLY A 101 -2.40 -1.84 7.28
C GLY A 101 -2.54 -2.36 8.70
N ILE A 102 -2.68 -3.68 8.83
CA ILE A 102 -2.59 -4.35 10.12
C ILE A 102 -1.16 -4.84 10.31
N HIS A 103 -0.48 -4.32 11.34
CA HIS A 103 0.87 -4.74 11.73
C HIS A 103 0.83 -5.34 13.12
N ARG A 104 1.41 -6.53 13.30
CA ARG A 104 1.35 -7.28 14.57
C ARG A 104 1.99 -6.55 15.76
N GLN A 105 2.86 -5.58 15.50
CA GLN A 105 3.48 -4.71 16.49
C GLN A 105 2.48 -3.70 17.07
N CYS A 106 1.44 -3.33 16.31
CA CYS A 106 0.45 -2.31 16.67
C CYS A 106 -0.96 -2.88 16.85
N TYR A 107 -1.15 -4.17 16.54
CA TYR A 107 -2.47 -4.78 16.45
C TYR A 107 -2.46 -6.23 16.95
N GLU A 108 -3.34 -6.53 17.91
CA GLU A 108 -3.61 -7.89 18.38
C GLU A 108 -4.76 -8.51 17.57
N ASN A 109 -4.57 -9.74 17.06
CA ASN A 109 -5.62 -10.43 16.31
C ASN A 109 -6.90 -10.59 17.14
N ALA A 110 -8.00 -9.97 16.70
CA ALA A 110 -9.31 -9.98 17.37
C ALA A 110 -10.35 -10.87 16.66
N GLY A 111 -9.89 -11.74 15.75
CA GLY A 111 -10.73 -12.62 14.93
C GLY A 111 -11.29 -11.93 13.69
N VAL A 112 -11.78 -12.75 12.75
CA VAL A 112 -12.18 -12.33 11.39
C VAL A 112 -13.09 -11.11 11.38
N VAL A 113 -14.16 -11.14 12.18
CA VAL A 113 -15.17 -10.08 12.21
C VAL A 113 -14.55 -8.77 12.68
N LYS A 114 -13.86 -8.79 13.83
CA LYS A 114 -13.36 -7.56 14.44
C LYS A 114 -12.16 -6.97 13.70
N ASN A 115 -11.28 -7.81 13.17
CA ASN A 115 -10.19 -7.36 12.28
C ASN A 115 -10.74 -6.62 11.06
N THR A 116 -11.76 -7.19 10.44
CA THR A 116 -12.39 -6.58 9.26
C THR A 116 -13.08 -5.27 9.62
N GLU A 117 -13.84 -5.22 10.71
CA GLU A 117 -14.51 -3.99 11.17
C GLU A 117 -13.53 -2.87 11.52
N ASN A 118 -12.43 -3.20 12.19
CA ASN A 118 -11.42 -2.22 12.58
C ASN A 118 -10.70 -1.66 11.35
N LEU A 119 -10.32 -2.51 10.39
CA LEU A 119 -9.73 -2.09 9.13
C LEU A 119 -10.70 -1.21 8.31
N ILE A 120 -11.97 -1.63 8.19
CA ILE A 120 -13.01 -0.86 7.49
C ILE A 120 -13.25 0.50 8.16
N SER A 121 -13.16 0.59 9.49
CA SER A 121 -13.32 1.85 10.20
C SER A 121 -12.26 2.88 9.80
N CYS A 122 -11.02 2.44 9.56
CA CYS A 122 -9.93 3.28 9.07
C CYS A 122 -10.12 3.73 7.62
N MET A 123 -10.74 2.90 6.77
CA MET A 123 -11.01 3.22 5.35
C MET A 123 -11.94 4.41 5.15
N LYS A 124 -12.71 4.81 6.18
CA LYS A 124 -13.64 5.95 6.11
C LYS A 124 -12.96 7.31 6.12
N HIS A 125 -11.67 7.35 6.44
CA HIS A 125 -10.93 8.61 6.52
C HIS A 125 -10.60 9.15 5.12
N GLU A 126 -10.84 10.44 4.87
CA GLU A 126 -10.77 11.05 3.53
C GLU A 126 -9.41 10.98 2.81
N LYS A 127 -8.33 10.79 3.57
CA LYS A 127 -6.97 10.60 3.05
C LYS A 127 -6.57 9.14 2.84
N VAL A 128 -7.38 8.18 3.31
CA VAL A 128 -7.07 6.75 3.17
C VAL A 128 -7.60 6.29 1.82
N PHE A 129 -6.68 5.92 0.93
CA PHE A 129 -7.01 5.46 -0.42
C PHE A 129 -6.63 3.99 -0.64
N PHE A 130 -5.83 3.41 0.26
CA PHE A 130 -5.28 2.07 0.06
C PHE A 130 -5.31 1.24 1.34
N VAL A 131 -5.50 -0.06 1.20
CA VAL A 131 -5.22 -1.05 2.25
C VAL A 131 -3.96 -1.81 1.88
N SER A 132 -2.93 -1.82 2.73
CA SER A 132 -1.70 -2.59 2.49
C SER A 132 -1.86 -4.06 2.86
N HIS A 133 -1.23 -4.92 2.03
CA HIS A 133 -1.08 -6.38 2.20
C HIS A 133 -2.19 -7.07 3.04
N PRO A 134 -3.48 -7.02 2.65
CA PRO A 134 -4.56 -7.65 3.39
C PRO A 134 -4.64 -9.17 3.12
N ASP A 135 -3.55 -9.90 3.31
CA ASP A 135 -3.34 -11.26 2.79
C ASP A 135 -2.95 -12.32 3.83
N ASP A 136 -2.77 -11.95 5.09
CA ASP A 136 -2.21 -12.84 6.12
C ASP A 136 -3.26 -13.34 7.12
N ASP A 137 -3.48 -14.66 7.16
CA ASP A 137 -4.42 -15.32 8.08
C ASP A 137 -3.96 -15.34 9.56
N ASN A 138 -2.76 -14.83 9.88
CA ASN A 138 -2.45 -14.50 11.27
C ASN A 138 -3.33 -13.35 11.79
N THR A 139 -3.91 -12.54 10.90
CA THR A 139 -4.93 -11.52 11.16
C THR A 139 -6.03 -11.65 10.11
N PRO A 140 -6.85 -12.71 10.17
CA PRO A 140 -7.73 -13.09 9.07
C PRO A 140 -8.84 -12.05 8.87
N LEU A 141 -9.31 -11.94 7.63
CA LEU A 141 -10.28 -10.93 7.18
C LEU A 141 -11.45 -11.58 6.42
N ASP A 142 -12.61 -10.94 6.50
CA ASP A 142 -13.78 -11.25 5.66
C ASP A 142 -13.63 -10.47 4.35
N TYR A 143 -13.12 -11.12 3.31
CA TYR A 143 -12.84 -10.50 2.01
C TYR A 143 -14.09 -9.96 1.33
N GLN A 144 -15.26 -10.58 1.52
CA GLN A 144 -16.48 -10.07 0.89
C GLN A 144 -16.87 -8.72 1.50
N LYS A 145 -16.85 -8.61 2.83
CA LYS A 145 -17.09 -7.33 3.51
C LYS A 145 -16.01 -6.29 3.18
N LEU A 146 -14.74 -6.71 3.16
CA LEU A 146 -13.62 -5.83 2.85
C LEU A 146 -13.75 -5.22 1.45
N VAL A 147 -14.01 -6.03 0.43
CA VAL A 147 -14.14 -5.57 -0.97
C VAL A 147 -15.38 -4.67 -1.15
N ILE A 148 -16.51 -5.00 -0.51
CA ILE A 148 -17.70 -4.15 -0.55
C ILE A 148 -17.41 -2.78 0.08
N ALA A 149 -16.76 -2.74 1.24
CA ALA A 149 -16.37 -1.50 1.89
C ALA A 149 -15.33 -0.71 1.09
N ALA A 150 -14.39 -1.39 0.44
CA ALA A 150 -13.39 -0.78 -0.44
C ALA A 150 -14.05 -0.04 -1.59
N LYS A 151 -15.10 -0.63 -2.18
CA LYS A 151 -15.94 0.05 -3.17
C LYS A 151 -16.66 1.26 -2.60
N GLU A 152 -17.31 1.11 -1.44
CA GLU A 152 -18.11 2.16 -0.79
C GLU A 152 -17.27 3.39 -0.47
N TYR A 153 -16.06 3.20 0.04
CA TYR A 153 -15.19 4.28 0.51
C TYR A 153 -14.13 4.72 -0.49
N ASN A 154 -14.20 4.25 -1.75
CA ASN A 154 -13.20 4.56 -2.78
C ASN A 154 -11.75 4.24 -2.33
N VAL A 155 -11.57 3.02 -1.84
CA VAL A 155 -10.27 2.49 -1.39
C VAL A 155 -9.86 1.33 -2.29
N ALA A 156 -8.62 1.32 -2.75
CA ALA A 156 -8.06 0.21 -3.51
C ALA A 156 -7.35 -0.79 -2.58
N LEU A 157 -7.46 -2.07 -2.89
CA LEU A 157 -6.79 -3.13 -2.12
C LEU A 157 -5.44 -3.47 -2.74
N GLU A 158 -4.39 -3.51 -1.93
CA GLU A 158 -3.04 -3.76 -2.41
C GLU A 158 -2.82 -5.25 -2.75
N VAL A 159 -2.15 -5.51 -3.88
CA VAL A 159 -1.44 -6.76 -4.15
C VAL A 159 0.05 -6.51 -3.93
N ASN A 160 0.55 -6.99 -2.80
CA ASN A 160 1.89 -6.67 -2.33
C ASN A 160 2.92 -7.70 -2.82
N ASN A 161 3.92 -7.27 -3.58
CA ASN A 161 4.92 -8.19 -4.15
C ASN A 161 5.84 -8.78 -3.07
N SER A 162 6.26 -7.98 -2.08
CA SER A 162 7.05 -8.43 -0.92
C SER A 162 6.37 -9.57 -0.16
N SER A 163 5.04 -9.53 -0.03
CA SER A 163 4.24 -10.59 0.58
C SER A 163 4.32 -11.91 -0.18
N LEU A 164 4.20 -11.84 -1.51
CA LEU A 164 4.31 -13.00 -2.40
C LEU A 164 5.73 -13.57 -2.45
N LEU A 165 6.77 -12.80 -2.15
CA LEU A 165 8.14 -13.32 -1.99
C LEU A 165 8.33 -14.02 -0.63
N LYS A 166 7.52 -13.69 0.38
CA LYS A 166 7.61 -14.17 1.77
C LYS A 166 6.48 -15.13 2.14
N LYS A 167 6.08 -16.03 1.23
CA LYS A 167 4.95 -16.97 1.41
C LYS A 167 5.01 -17.79 2.71
N ASN A 168 6.21 -18.09 3.21
CA ASN A 168 6.39 -18.85 4.46
C ASN A 168 6.17 -18.01 5.73
N GLN A 169 6.13 -16.68 5.62
CA GLN A 169 5.93 -15.76 6.75
C GLN A 169 4.50 -15.20 6.79
N ARG A 170 3.77 -15.27 5.66
CA ARG A 170 2.41 -14.77 5.51
C ARG A 170 1.44 -15.93 5.27
N LEU A 171 0.66 -16.25 6.29
CA LEU A 171 -0.18 -17.45 6.32
C LEU A 171 -1.27 -17.36 5.25
N ASN A 172 -1.34 -18.37 4.37
CA ASN A 172 -2.30 -18.47 3.27
C ASN A 172 -2.31 -17.30 2.27
N CYS A 173 -1.23 -16.50 2.23
CA CYS A 173 -1.03 -15.33 1.37
C CYS A 173 -1.57 -15.48 -0.06
N VAL A 174 -1.16 -16.52 -0.79
CA VAL A 174 -1.54 -16.72 -2.20
C VAL A 174 -3.05 -16.99 -2.35
N ASP A 175 -3.61 -17.87 -1.50
CA ASP A 175 -5.04 -18.20 -1.55
C ASP A 175 -5.91 -17.01 -1.15
N ASN A 176 -5.42 -16.22 -0.22
CA ASN A 176 -6.07 -14.99 0.24
C ASN A 176 -6.11 -13.92 -0.86
N TYR A 177 -5.00 -13.68 -1.55
CA TYR A 177 -5.01 -12.81 -2.73
C TYR A 177 -5.95 -13.34 -3.82
N LYS A 178 -5.97 -14.64 -4.10
CA LYS A 178 -6.91 -15.20 -5.09
C LYS A 178 -8.37 -14.93 -4.71
N LYS A 179 -8.75 -15.09 -3.45
CA LYS A 179 -10.12 -14.76 -2.97
C LYS A 179 -10.42 -13.28 -3.17
N MET A 180 -9.52 -12.40 -2.70
CA MET A 180 -9.67 -10.95 -2.81
C MET A 180 -9.79 -10.50 -4.27
N LEU A 181 -8.90 -10.97 -5.15
CA LEU A 181 -8.86 -10.59 -6.57
C LEU A 181 -10.12 -11.03 -7.32
N ASN A 182 -10.62 -12.24 -7.08
CA ASN A 182 -11.87 -12.69 -7.69
C ASN A 182 -13.07 -11.81 -7.27
N LEU A 183 -13.12 -11.41 -6.00
CA LEU A 183 -14.15 -10.49 -5.51
C LEU A 183 -13.98 -9.07 -6.09
N CYS A 184 -12.76 -8.55 -6.16
CA CYS A 184 -12.49 -7.24 -6.78
C CYS A 184 -12.93 -7.22 -8.25
N ASN A 185 -12.63 -8.27 -9.02
CA ASN A 185 -13.14 -8.44 -10.38
C ASN A 185 -14.68 -8.44 -10.42
N GLN A 186 -15.31 -9.23 -9.55
CA GLN A 186 -16.77 -9.36 -9.49
C GLN A 186 -17.47 -8.02 -9.16
N TYR A 187 -16.92 -7.24 -8.23
CA TYR A 187 -17.53 -6.00 -7.77
C TYR A 187 -16.98 -4.73 -8.45
N GLY A 188 -15.99 -4.85 -9.34
CA GLY A 188 -15.37 -3.72 -10.02
C GLY A 188 -14.59 -2.81 -9.07
N VAL A 189 -13.82 -3.40 -8.15
CA VAL A 189 -13.00 -2.67 -7.17
C VAL A 189 -11.57 -2.58 -7.68
N HIS A 190 -11.02 -1.37 -7.63
CA HIS A 190 -9.64 -1.13 -8.04
C HIS A 190 -8.65 -1.85 -7.10
N ILE A 191 -7.54 -2.30 -7.67
CA ILE A 191 -6.37 -2.73 -6.91
C ILE A 191 -5.19 -1.82 -7.20
N ILE A 192 -4.19 -1.90 -6.33
CA ILE A 192 -2.87 -1.33 -6.58
C ILE A 192 -1.81 -2.40 -6.33
N ILE A 193 -0.78 -2.43 -7.15
CA ILE A 193 0.35 -3.33 -7.01
C ILE A 193 1.51 -2.51 -6.47
N ASN A 194 2.15 -2.97 -5.41
CA ASN A 194 3.35 -2.29 -4.91
C ASN A 194 4.44 -3.28 -4.53
N SER A 195 5.67 -2.79 -4.53
CA SER A 195 6.82 -3.60 -4.14
C SER A 195 6.93 -3.78 -2.64
N ASP A 196 6.48 -2.78 -1.85
CA ASP A 196 6.81 -2.64 -0.42
C ASP A 196 8.34 -2.66 -0.22
N ALA A 197 9.01 -1.93 -1.10
CA ALA A 197 10.46 -1.87 -1.15
C ALA A 197 11.01 -1.19 0.11
N HIS A 198 11.82 -1.96 0.84
CA HIS A 198 12.66 -1.49 1.93
C HIS A 198 14.13 -1.33 1.51
N ASP A 199 14.45 -1.64 0.26
CA ASP A 199 15.75 -1.44 -0.35
C ASP A 199 15.54 -0.96 -1.79
N PRO A 200 16.38 -0.04 -2.31
CA PRO A 200 16.26 0.46 -3.68
C PRO A 200 16.22 -0.65 -4.74
N SER A 201 16.89 -1.79 -4.51
CA SER A 201 16.88 -2.91 -5.45
C SER A 201 15.49 -3.53 -5.66
N CYS A 202 14.56 -3.35 -4.71
CA CYS A 202 13.21 -3.90 -4.78
C CYS A 202 12.20 -2.97 -5.45
N VAL A 203 12.47 -1.65 -5.54
CA VAL A 203 11.54 -0.65 -6.10
C VAL A 203 11.07 -1.07 -7.48
N GLY A 204 9.76 -1.10 -7.75
CA GLY A 204 9.21 -1.48 -9.06
C GLY A 204 9.33 -2.96 -9.44
N ASP A 205 9.74 -3.84 -8.52
CA ASP A 205 9.63 -5.28 -8.74
C ASP A 205 8.20 -5.75 -8.41
N PHE A 206 7.47 -6.11 -9.46
CA PHE A 206 6.10 -6.61 -9.40
C PHE A 206 5.96 -8.03 -9.94
N SER A 207 7.07 -8.76 -10.06
CA SER A 207 7.14 -10.01 -10.82
C SER A 207 6.22 -11.11 -10.30
N GLU A 208 6.08 -11.29 -8.99
CA GLU A 208 5.18 -12.29 -8.40
C GLU A 208 3.71 -11.83 -8.45
N ALA A 209 3.46 -10.55 -8.22
CA ALA A 209 2.13 -9.97 -8.34
C ALA A 209 1.58 -10.08 -9.77
N ASP A 210 2.39 -9.76 -10.78
CA ASP A 210 2.00 -9.87 -12.19
C ASP A 210 1.68 -11.31 -12.60
N LYS A 211 2.48 -12.28 -12.14
CA LYS A 211 2.20 -13.72 -12.33
C LYS A 211 0.85 -14.11 -11.73
N LEU A 212 0.57 -13.70 -10.49
CA LEU A 212 -0.68 -14.02 -9.82
C LEU A 212 -1.89 -13.39 -10.53
N LEU A 213 -1.78 -12.13 -10.95
CA LEU A 213 -2.84 -11.44 -11.69
C LEU A 213 -3.11 -12.11 -13.05
N ASN A 214 -2.07 -12.61 -13.71
CA ASN A 214 -2.22 -13.41 -14.94
C ASN A 214 -2.90 -14.76 -14.67
N GLU A 215 -2.56 -15.43 -13.57
CA GLU A 215 -3.19 -16.69 -13.17
C GLU A 215 -4.68 -16.53 -12.87
N VAL A 216 -5.06 -15.46 -12.17
CA VAL A 216 -6.47 -15.15 -11.84
C VAL A 216 -7.24 -14.60 -13.05
N GLY A 217 -6.55 -14.12 -14.09
CA GLY A 217 -7.19 -13.42 -15.20
C GLY A 217 -7.81 -12.09 -14.75
N PHE A 218 -7.09 -11.32 -13.93
CA PHE A 218 -7.57 -10.06 -13.38
C PHE A 218 -7.74 -8.97 -14.46
N ASP A 219 -8.81 -8.18 -14.37
CA ASP A 219 -9.09 -7.10 -15.33
C ASP A 219 -8.06 -5.97 -15.19
N ASN A 220 -7.33 -5.69 -16.28
CA ASN A 220 -6.32 -4.65 -16.30
C ASN A 220 -6.90 -3.24 -16.11
N GLU A 221 -8.17 -3.01 -16.43
CA GLU A 221 -8.79 -1.69 -16.22
C GLU A 221 -8.94 -1.34 -14.75
N LEU A 222 -9.01 -2.35 -13.87
CA LEU A 222 -9.10 -2.17 -12.42
C LEU A 222 -7.72 -2.00 -11.75
N ILE A 223 -6.62 -2.03 -12.49
CA ILE A 223 -5.27 -1.88 -11.95
C ILE A 223 -4.84 -0.40 -12.04
N LEU A 224 -4.69 0.27 -10.90
CA LEU A 224 -4.32 1.69 -10.85
C LEU A 224 -2.94 1.98 -11.45
N ASN A 225 -2.00 1.03 -11.34
CA ASN A 225 -0.63 1.20 -11.81
C ASN A 225 -0.50 1.38 -13.34
N THR A 226 -1.56 1.10 -14.10
CA THR A 226 -1.56 1.18 -15.57
C THR A 226 -1.60 2.60 -16.12
N SER A 227 -1.96 3.59 -15.29
CA SER A 227 -2.09 4.99 -15.72
C SER A 227 -1.92 5.95 -14.55
N ILE A 228 -0.98 6.89 -14.68
CA ILE A 228 -0.76 7.97 -13.71
C ILE A 228 -2.01 8.82 -13.53
N ASP A 229 -2.70 9.17 -14.63
CA ASP A 229 -3.93 9.97 -14.57
C ASP A 229 -5.06 9.22 -13.85
N LYS A 230 -5.21 7.92 -14.10
CA LYS A 230 -6.16 7.05 -13.39
C LYS A 230 -5.87 7.07 -11.88
N PHE A 231 -4.60 6.90 -11.50
CA PHE A 231 -4.15 6.96 -10.12
C PHE A 231 -4.41 8.32 -9.46
N LYS A 232 -3.97 9.43 -10.07
CA LYS A 232 -4.14 10.78 -9.52
C LYS A 232 -5.60 11.15 -9.32
N LYS A 233 -6.44 10.83 -10.32
CA LYS A 233 -7.90 11.01 -10.20
C LYS A 233 -8.48 10.21 -9.04
N PHE A 234 -8.00 8.98 -8.83
CA PHE A 234 -8.44 8.11 -7.74
C PHE A 234 -8.14 8.69 -6.37
N ILE A 235 -6.98 9.33 -6.19
CA ILE A 235 -6.56 9.96 -4.92
C ILE A 235 -6.86 11.46 -4.81
N HIS A 236 -7.60 12.02 -5.77
CA HIS A 236 -7.95 13.45 -5.83
C HIS A 236 -6.73 14.40 -5.86
N TYR A 237 -5.67 14.01 -6.55
CA TYR A 237 -4.42 14.77 -6.72
C TYR A 237 -4.36 15.53 -8.05
#